data_AF-A2DXH3-F1
#
_entry.id   AF-A2DXH3-F1
#
_cell.length_a   1.000
_cell.length_b   1.000
_cell.length_c   1.000
_cell.angle_alpha   90.00
_cell.angle_beta   90.00
_cell.angle_gamma   90.00
#
_symmetry.space_group_name_H-M   'P 1'
#
loop_
_entity.id
_entity.type
_entity.pdbx_description
1 polymer ?
#
loop_
_entity_poly.entity_id
_entity_poly.type
_entity_poly.pdbx_seq_one_letter_code
_entity_poly.pdbx_strand_id
1 'polypeptide(L)' 'MFNSKETAEVLISHGANINEKDGNGNTALHIAATYNSKETAKVLISHGAKK' A
#
# COMPACT_ATOMS: atom_id res chain seq x y z
N MET A 1 4.11 13.69 -11.02
CA MET A 1 2.99 13.30 -10.14
C MET A 1 2.70 11.85 -10.41
N PHE A 2 3.26 10.93 -9.62
CA PHE A 2 3.04 9.49 -9.84
C PHE A 2 1.74 9.08 -9.18
N ASN A 3 0.93 8.33 -9.93
CA ASN A 3 -0.43 7.94 -9.61
C ASN A 3 -0.51 6.74 -8.66
N SER A 4 0.39 6.67 -7.68
CA SER A 4 0.56 5.51 -6.80
C SER A 4 -0.68 5.23 -5.93
N LYS A 5 -1.63 6.16 -5.89
CA LYS A 5 -2.93 6.00 -5.23
C LYS A 5 -3.87 5.15 -6.09
N GLU A 6 -4.20 5.57 -7.31
CA GLU A 6 -5.11 4.83 -8.19
C GLU A 6 -4.60 3.43 -8.51
N THR A 7 -3.29 3.25 -8.71
CA THR A 7 -2.71 1.92 -8.91
C THR A 7 -2.95 1.02 -7.69
N ALA A 8 -2.82 1.55 -6.47
CA ALA A 8 -3.11 0.79 -5.25
C ALA A 8 -4.60 0.42 -5.15
N GLU A 9 -5.52 1.34 -5.48
CA GLU A 9 -6.96 1.07 -5.50
C GLU A 9 -7.33 -0.03 -6.52
N VAL A 10 -6.77 0.03 -7.73
CA VAL A 10 -6.98 -1.00 -8.76
C VAL A 10 -6.48 -2.35 -8.27
N LEU A 11 -5.27 -2.45 -7.71
CA LEU A 11 -4.73 -3.72 -7.22
C LEU A 11 -5.56 -4.31 -6.08
N ILE A 12 -5.99 -3.49 -5.11
CA ILE A 12 -6.83 -3.93 -3.99
C ILE A 12 -8.18 -4.44 -4.52
N SER A 13 -8.80 -3.75 -5.48
CA SER A 13 -10.07 -4.19 -6.08
C SER A 13 -9.97 -5.53 -6.83
N HIS A 14 -8.77 -5.88 -7.31
CA HIS A 14 -8.49 -7.16 -7.96
C HIS A 14 -8.02 -8.25 -6.97
N GLY A 15 -8.14 -8.03 -5.66
CA GLY A 15 -7.84 -9.04 -4.64
C GLY A 15 -6.37 -9.14 -4.26
N ALA A 16 -5.54 -8.14 -4.55
CA ALA A 16 -4.17 -8.09 -4.05
C ALA A 16 -4.17 -8.14 -2.51
N ASN A 17 -3.35 -9.02 -1.92
CA ASN A 17 -3.25 -9.10 -0.47
C ASN A 17 -2.42 -7.93 0.07
N ILE A 18 -3.12 -7.03 0.76
CA ILE A 18 -2.60 -5.78 1.31
C ILE A 18 -1.52 -5.95 2.40
N ASN A 19 -1.45 -7.13 3.01
CA ASN A 19 -0.52 -7.45 4.09
C ASN A 19 0.60 -8.40 3.67
N GLU A 20 0.73 -8.72 2.38
CA GLU A 20 1.87 -9.47 1.87
C GLU A 20 3.17 -8.75 2.20
N LYS A 21 4.21 -9.55 2.42
CA LYS A 21 5.54 -9.08 2.75
C LYS A 21 6.50 -9.36 1.61
N ASP A 22 7.37 -8.41 1.31
CA ASP A 22 8.49 -8.64 0.41
C ASP A 22 9.56 -9.55 1.08
N GLY A 23 10.65 -9.84 0.36
CA GLY A 23 11.76 -10.63 0.89
C GLY A 23 12.46 -10.04 2.12
N ASN A 24 12.21 -8.76 2.43
CA ASN A 24 12.74 -8.07 3.61
C ASN A 24 11.72 -8.01 4.76
N GLY A 25 10.51 -8.57 4.59
CA GLY A 25 9.45 -8.52 5.59
C GLY A 25 8.60 -7.25 5.56
N ASN A 26 8.78 -6.37 4.57
CA ASN A 26 8.05 -5.11 4.45
C ASN A 26 6.69 -5.30 3.80
N THR A 27 5.66 -4.71 4.39
CA THR A 27 4.33 -4.58 3.77
C THR A 27 4.26 -3.36 2.86
N ALA A 28 3.22 -3.26 2.03
CA ALA A 28 2.95 -2.06 1.24
C ALA A 28 2.90 -0.78 2.10
N LEU A 29 2.45 -0.87 3.36
CA LEU A 29 2.40 0.26 4.29
C LEU A 29 3.81 0.70 4.76
N HIS A 30 4.72 -0.25 4.99
CA HIS A 30 6.13 0.05 5.30
C HIS A 30 6.78 0.81 4.15
N ILE A 31 6.58 0.34 2.92
CA ILE A 31 7.10 1.01 1.72
C ILE A 31 6.52 2.42 1.59
N ALA A 32 5.20 2.58 1.75
CA ALA A 32 4.57 3.90 1.69
C ALA A 32 5.11 4.88 2.75
N ALA A 33 5.43 4.41 3.95
CA ALA A 33 6.06 5.21 4.99
C ALA A 33 7.50 5.63 4.63
N THR A 34 8.32 4.69 4.16
CA THR A 34 9.72 4.94 3.73
C THR A 34 9.81 6.01 2.65
N TYR A 35 8.86 6.01 1.70
CA TYR A 35 8.83 6.97 0.59
C TYR A 35 7.93 8.20 0.86
N ASN A 36 7.48 8.41 2.11
CA ASN A 36 6.59 9.52 2.48
C ASN A 36 5.33 9.64 1.57
N SER A 37 4.82 8.52 1.09
CA SER A 37 3.68 8.43 0.17
C SER A 37 2.35 8.50 0.92
N LYS A 38 2.03 9.69 1.43
CA LYS A 38 0.89 9.92 2.33
C LYS A 38 -0.46 9.45 1.77
N GLU A 39 -0.74 9.72 0.50
CA GLU A 39 -2.03 9.35 -0.10
C GLU A 39 -2.15 7.84 -0.31
N THR A 40 -1.09 7.16 -0.73
CA THR A 40 -1.04 5.69 -0.80
C THR A 40 -1.19 5.08 0.59
N ALA A 41 -0.52 5.63 1.61
CA ALA A 41 -0.67 5.16 2.99
C ALA A 41 -2.11 5.28 3.49
N LYS A 42 -2.81 6.39 3.18
CA LYS A 42 -4.24 6.56 3.52
C LYS A 42 -5.12 5.50 2.86
N VAL A 43 -4.92 5.22 1.57
CA VAL A 43 -5.66 4.17 0.85
C VAL A 43 -5.40 2.81 1.48
N LEU A 44 -4.15 2.49 1.79
CA LEU A 44 -3.81 1.21 2.40
C LEU A 44 -4.48 1.06 3.78
N ILE A 45 -4.42 2.10 4.62
CA ILE A 45 -5.05 2.10 5.94
C ILE A 45 -6.57 1.99 5.84
N SER A 46 -7.22 2.69 4.90
CA SER A 46 -8.68 2.63 4.73
C SER A 46 -9.17 1.24 4.30
N HIS A 47 -8.30 0.46 3.65
CA HIS A 47 -8.58 -0.91 3.24
C HIS A 47 -8.05 -1.97 4.23
N GLY A 48 -7.64 -1.56 5.44
CA GLY A 48 -7.30 -2.49 6.52
C GLY A 48 -5.86 -3.01 6.51
N ALA A 49 -4.92 -2.28 5.88
CA ALA A 49 -3.49 -2.59 5.99
C ALA A 49 -3.05 -2.58 7.46
N LYS A 50 -2.35 -3.64 7.86
CA LYS A 50 -1.81 -3.80 9.21
C LYS A 50 -0.37 -3.29 9.27
N LYS A 51 -0.02 -2.79 10.46
CA LYS A 51 1.36 -2.52 10.85
C LYS A 51 2.14 -3.83 10.97
#